data_AF-A0A535AJ26-F1
#
_entry.id   AF-A0A535AJ26-F1
#
_cell.length_a   1.000
_cell.length_b   1.000
_cell.length_c   1.000
_cell.angle_alpha   90.00
_cell.angle_beta   90.00
_cell.angle_gamma   90.00
#
_symmetry.space_group_name_H-M   'P 1'
#
loop_
_entity.id
_entity.type
_entity.pdbx_description
1 polymer ?
#
loop_
_entity_poly.entity_id
_entity_poly.type
_entity_poly.pdbx_seq_one_letter_code
_entity_poly.pdbx_strand_id
1 'polypeptide(L)'
;MERRVIAVGAGKGGVGKSTVALDLARALRAHGRVGILDLDFYGPNIPVMLDIEHQRWTRSWILASRSTQQFVPVIRDDIAVASTGFILGEDQPLGVDAMTARLIAKQLVHDVRWPDLGYLVVDLPPGTSAVQHLLVREIQCAGAIVVVTPELVAHLDGRKAVQMFRSLNVRVLGGVENMTASPCPHCGAGLSPFLPLRRGSSPRSTPRERASS
;
A
#
# COMPACT_ATOMS: atom_id res chain seq x y z
N MET A 1 11.53 15.97 13.41
CA MET A 1 10.08 16.21 13.18
C MET A 1 9.38 14.87 13.30
N GLU A 2 8.11 14.81 13.71
CA GLU A 2 7.37 13.54 13.64
C GLU A 2 7.18 13.13 12.16
N ARG A 3 7.58 11.90 11.82
CA ARG A 3 7.41 11.36 10.47
C ARG A 3 5.92 11.18 10.18
N ARG A 4 5.49 11.48 8.95
CA ARG A 4 4.10 11.26 8.53
C ARG A 4 3.94 9.86 7.97
N VAL A 5 3.11 9.05 8.61
CA VAL A 5 2.83 7.68 8.18
C VAL A 5 1.63 7.66 7.24
N ILE A 6 1.82 7.20 6.01
CA ILE A 6 0.77 7.11 4.98
C ILE A 6 0.54 5.64 4.66
N ALA A 7 -0.66 5.15 4.94
CA ALA A 7 -1.06 3.80 4.62
C ALA A 7 -1.51 3.68 3.16
N VAL A 8 -1.15 2.59 2.49
CA VAL A 8 -1.67 2.22 1.17
C VAL A 8 -2.42 0.91 1.32
N GLY A 9 -3.73 0.97 1.13
CA GLY A 9 -4.63 -0.17 1.28
C GLY A 9 -5.38 -0.49 -0.01
N ALA A 10 -5.93 -1.68 -0.10
CA ALA A 10 -6.77 -2.12 -1.20
C ALA A 10 -7.85 -3.07 -0.69
N GLY A 11 -9.05 -2.99 -1.27
CA GLY A 11 -10.17 -3.87 -0.89
C GLY A 11 -9.99 -5.33 -1.35
N LYS A 12 -9.11 -5.58 -2.33
CA LYS A 12 -8.79 -6.91 -2.84
C LYS A 12 -7.32 -7.00 -3.28
N GLY A 13 -6.84 -8.23 -3.48
CA GLY A 13 -5.52 -8.50 -4.06
C GLY A 13 -5.45 -8.18 -5.56
N GLY A 14 -4.23 -8.03 -6.09
CA GLY A 14 -3.99 -7.89 -7.53
C GLY A 14 -4.27 -6.52 -8.15
N VAL A 15 -4.64 -5.50 -7.37
CA VAL A 15 -4.90 -4.13 -7.89
C VAL A 15 -3.63 -3.30 -8.14
N GLY A 16 -2.45 -3.85 -7.89
CA GLY A 16 -1.17 -3.12 -7.97
C GLY A 16 -0.91 -2.19 -6.78
N LYS A 17 -1.45 -2.51 -5.60
CA LYS A 17 -1.26 -1.78 -4.33
C LYS A 17 0.22 -1.50 -4.02
N SER A 18 1.06 -2.55 -4.03
CA SER A 18 2.50 -2.44 -3.73
C SER A 18 3.25 -1.58 -4.74
N THR A 19 2.86 -1.64 -6.03
CA THR A 19 3.38 -0.73 -7.07
C THR A 19 3.07 0.72 -6.74
N VAL A 20 1.80 1.03 -6.45
CA VAL A 20 1.39 2.39 -6.07
C VAL A 20 2.09 2.85 -4.79
N ALA A 21 2.29 1.97 -3.81
CA ALA A 21 3.01 2.28 -2.58
C ALA A 21 4.48 2.66 -2.85
N LEU A 22 5.16 1.88 -3.69
CA LEU A 22 6.54 2.16 -4.08
C LEU A 22 6.67 3.45 -4.88
N ASP A 23 5.79 3.68 -5.85
CA ASP A 23 5.81 4.88 -6.68
C ASP A 23 5.47 6.14 -5.86
N LEU A 24 4.55 6.02 -4.89
CA LEU A 24 4.30 7.08 -3.91
C LEU A 24 5.55 7.38 -3.09
N ALA A 25 6.25 6.35 -2.59
CA ALA A 25 7.49 6.53 -1.84
C ALA A 25 8.56 7.23 -2.68
N ARG A 26 8.70 6.85 -3.95
CA ARG A 26 9.61 7.52 -4.91
C ARG A 26 9.24 8.98 -5.13
N ALA A 27 7.95 9.29 -5.34
CA ALA A 27 7.49 10.66 -5.53
C ALA A 27 7.72 11.54 -4.29
N LEU A 28 7.50 11.00 -3.09
CA LEU A 28 7.68 11.73 -1.84
C LEU A 28 9.13 12.10 -1.53
N ARG A 29 10.13 11.50 -2.20
CA ARG A 29 11.55 11.86 -2.04
C ARG A 29 11.82 13.33 -2.36
N ALA A 30 11.06 13.92 -3.27
CA ALA A 30 11.14 15.35 -3.58
C ALA A 30 10.75 16.25 -2.39
N HIS A 31 10.13 15.69 -1.35
CA HIS A 31 9.60 16.43 -0.19
C HIS A 31 10.26 16.03 1.14
N GLY A 32 11.19 15.08 1.14
CA GLY A 32 11.94 14.68 2.33
C GLY A 32 12.46 13.25 2.27
N ARG A 33 13.14 12.81 3.34
CA ARG A 33 13.59 11.42 3.48
C ARG A 33 12.39 10.48 3.61
N VAL A 34 12.39 9.39 2.85
CA VAL A 34 11.27 8.45 2.76
C VAL A 34 11.69 7.05 3.20
N GLY A 35 10.82 6.41 3.97
CA GLY A 35 10.84 4.97 4.19
C GLY A 35 9.64 4.31 3.55
N ILE A 36 9.78 3.04 3.19
CA ILE A 36 8.69 2.14 2.82
C ILE A 36 8.71 0.91 3.74
N LEU A 37 7.55 0.58 4.29
CA LEU A 37 7.32 -0.57 5.14
C LEU A 37 6.29 -1.49 4.48
N ASP A 38 6.70 -2.70 4.14
CA ASP A 38 5.83 -3.75 3.61
C ASP A 38 5.33 -4.66 4.73
N LEU A 39 4.01 -4.69 4.93
CA LEU A 39 3.33 -5.51 5.94
C LEU A 39 2.48 -6.62 5.32
N ASP A 40 2.69 -6.96 4.06
CA ASP A 40 2.03 -8.12 3.47
C ASP A 40 2.70 -9.42 3.94
N PHE A 41 2.05 -10.14 4.85
CA PHE A 41 2.56 -11.39 5.42
C PHE A 41 2.44 -12.58 4.46
N TYR A 42 1.62 -12.50 3.42
CA TYR A 42 1.32 -13.62 2.52
C TYR A 42 2.11 -13.57 1.22
N GLY A 43 2.56 -12.38 0.82
CA GLY A 43 3.29 -12.16 -0.42
C GLY A 43 3.95 -10.79 -0.43
N PRO A 44 5.02 -10.58 0.35
CA PRO A 44 5.74 -9.31 0.38
C PRO A 44 6.35 -9.02 -0.99
N ASN A 45 5.88 -7.95 -1.65
CA ASN A 45 6.28 -7.63 -3.02
C ASN A 45 7.38 -6.58 -3.08
N ILE A 46 7.49 -5.70 -2.06
CA ILE A 46 8.40 -4.55 -2.12
C ILE A 46 9.87 -4.97 -2.23
N PRO A 47 10.39 -5.97 -1.48
CA PRO A 47 11.76 -6.43 -1.67
C PRO A 47 12.04 -6.92 -3.09
N VAL A 48 11.12 -7.70 -3.66
CA VAL A 48 11.25 -8.25 -5.02
C VAL A 48 11.24 -7.12 -6.05
N MET A 49 10.32 -6.17 -5.93
CA MET A 49 10.21 -5.00 -6.83
C MET A 49 11.45 -4.09 -6.81
N LEU A 50 12.23 -4.14 -5.73
CA LEU A 50 13.45 -3.37 -5.53
C LEU A 50 14.73 -4.18 -5.81
N ASP A 51 14.58 -5.44 -6.24
CA ASP A 51 15.68 -6.36 -6.51
C ASP A 51 16.57 -6.57 -5.26
N ILE A 52 15.92 -6.82 -4.12
CA ILE A 52 16.55 -7.03 -2.81
C ILE A 52 16.60 -8.55 -2.53
N GLU A 53 17.77 -9.17 -2.65
CA GLU A 53 17.96 -10.63 -2.47
C GLU A 53 17.67 -11.14 -1.06
N HIS A 54 16.63 -11.96 -0.90
CA HIS A 54 16.15 -12.48 0.39
C HIS A 54 17.24 -13.10 1.27
N GLN A 55 18.04 -14.02 0.71
CA GLN A 55 19.05 -14.79 1.47
C GLN A 55 20.19 -13.97 2.05
N ARG A 56 20.54 -12.84 1.42
CA ARG A 56 21.62 -11.96 1.85
C ARG A 56 21.17 -11.09 3.02
N TRP A 57 19.91 -10.68 3.02
CA TRP A 57 19.35 -9.80 4.03
C TRP A 57 18.87 -10.55 5.27
N THR A 58 18.22 -11.71 5.15
CA THR A 58 17.86 -12.52 6.33
C THR A 58 19.11 -12.82 7.18
N ARG A 59 20.24 -13.15 6.54
CA ARG A 59 21.53 -13.34 7.24
C ARG A 59 22.06 -12.05 7.87
N SER A 60 22.02 -10.93 7.17
CA SER A 60 22.52 -9.64 7.68
C SER A 60 21.66 -9.10 8.84
N TRP A 61 20.34 -9.30 8.79
CA TRP A 61 19.38 -8.92 9.83
C TRP A 61 19.50 -9.78 11.09
N ILE A 62 19.71 -11.11 10.93
CA ILE A 62 20.00 -12.02 12.05
C ILE A 62 21.37 -11.73 12.67
N LEU A 63 22.39 -11.42 11.86
CA LEU A 63 23.73 -11.10 12.38
C LEU A 63 23.76 -9.74 13.11
N ALA A 64 23.01 -8.74 12.63
CA ALA A 64 22.86 -7.46 13.32
C ALA A 64 22.07 -7.59 14.65
N SER A 65 21.06 -8.47 14.70
CA SER A 65 20.30 -8.72 15.93
C SER A 65 21.15 -9.38 17.04
N ARG A 66 22.16 -10.17 16.66
CA ARG A 66 23.08 -10.85 17.59
C ARG A 66 24.12 -9.95 18.25
N SER A 67 24.43 -8.78 17.68
CA SER A 67 25.45 -7.87 18.24
C SER A 67 24.88 -6.62 18.91
N THR A 68 23.69 -6.14 18.50
CA THR A 68 23.11 -4.89 19.02
C THR A 68 21.57 -4.85 19.13
N GLN A 69 20.85 -5.97 18.90
CA GLN A 69 19.38 -6.05 19.00
C GLN A 69 18.57 -5.03 18.16
N GLN A 70 19.16 -4.31 17.22
CA GLN A 70 18.46 -3.30 16.43
C GLN A 70 18.29 -3.74 14.97
N PHE A 71 17.07 -3.61 14.46
CA PHE A 71 16.75 -3.89 13.08
C PHE A 71 17.14 -2.72 12.20
N VAL A 72 17.98 -2.93 11.20
CA VAL A 72 18.42 -1.87 10.29
C VAL A 72 17.65 -1.99 8.97
N PRO A 73 17.04 -0.90 8.45
CA PRO A 73 16.36 -0.93 7.17
C PRO A 73 17.38 -1.04 6.03
N VAL A 74 16.99 -1.69 4.93
CA VAL A 74 17.78 -1.73 3.69
C VAL A 74 17.63 -0.41 2.97
N ILE A 75 18.72 0.20 2.50
CA ILE A 75 18.62 1.41 1.67
C ILE A 75 18.70 1.03 0.20
N ARG A 76 17.68 1.39 -0.59
CA ARG A 76 17.62 1.20 -2.04
C ARG A 76 16.94 2.40 -2.68
N ASP A 77 17.49 2.94 -3.76
CA ASP A 77 16.98 4.14 -4.43
C ASP A 77 16.77 5.35 -3.48
N ASP A 78 17.64 5.53 -2.48
CA ASP A 78 17.51 6.49 -1.36
C ASP A 78 16.22 6.35 -0.52
N ILE A 79 15.58 5.18 -0.56
CA ILE A 79 14.44 4.81 0.25
C ILE A 79 14.90 3.82 1.30
N ALA A 80 14.55 4.07 2.56
CA ALA A 80 14.73 3.07 3.62
C ALA A 80 13.61 2.02 3.51
N VAL A 81 13.97 0.74 3.47
CA VAL A 81 13.06 -0.37 3.21
C VAL A 81 13.05 -1.31 4.40
N ALA A 82 11.86 -1.62 4.89
CA ALA A 82 11.62 -2.72 5.81
C ALA A 82 10.45 -3.55 5.28
N SER A 83 10.48 -4.86 5.51
CA SER A 83 9.44 -5.76 5.03
C SER A 83 9.26 -6.93 5.99
N THR A 84 8.03 -7.39 6.14
CA THR A 84 7.69 -8.70 6.73
C THR A 84 8.44 -9.83 6.05
N GLY A 85 8.74 -9.71 4.75
CA GLY A 85 9.56 -10.66 4.01
C GLY A 85 10.96 -10.84 4.59
N PHE A 86 11.55 -9.83 5.24
CA PHE A 86 12.88 -10.01 5.86
C PHE A 86 12.84 -10.90 7.11
N ILE A 87 11.66 -11.03 7.73
CA ILE A 87 11.42 -11.82 8.94
C ILE A 87 10.94 -13.23 8.56
N LEU A 88 10.06 -13.32 7.57
CA LEU A 88 9.48 -14.58 7.11
C LEU A 88 10.42 -15.22 6.08
N GLY A 89 11.01 -16.37 6.43
CA GLY A 89 11.78 -17.18 5.48
C GLY A 89 10.88 -17.72 4.35
N GLU A 90 11.47 -17.96 3.17
CA GLU A 90 10.78 -18.32 1.91
C GLU A 90 9.89 -19.58 2.00
N ASP A 91 10.10 -20.46 3.00
CA ASP A 91 9.54 -21.81 3.03
C ASP A 91 8.53 -22.12 4.15
N GLN A 92 8.09 -21.14 4.93
CA GLN A 92 7.05 -21.40 5.94
C GLN A 92 5.77 -20.62 5.67
N PRO A 93 4.67 -21.30 5.28
CA PRO A 93 3.33 -20.74 5.41
C PRO A 93 3.01 -20.70 6.90
N LEU A 94 3.63 -19.77 7.62
CA LEU A 94 3.21 -19.43 8.96
C LEU A 94 1.83 -18.82 8.79
N GLY A 95 0.81 -19.52 9.27
CA GLY A 95 -0.47 -18.89 9.56
C GLY A 95 -0.19 -17.80 10.59
N VAL A 96 0.10 -16.58 10.12
CA VAL A 96 0.38 -15.44 11.00
C VAL A 96 -0.93 -15.10 11.70
N ASP A 97 -1.04 -15.50 12.95
CA ASP A 97 -2.17 -15.11 13.79
C ASP A 97 -2.15 -13.59 14.05
N ALA A 98 -3.27 -13.07 14.54
CA ALA A 98 -3.42 -11.63 14.77
C ALA A 98 -2.40 -11.08 15.79
N MET A 99 -1.96 -11.90 16.75
CA MET A 99 -1.00 -11.50 17.78
C MET A 99 0.41 -11.36 17.20
N THR A 100 0.81 -12.31 16.37
CA THR A 100 2.09 -12.32 15.66
C THR A 100 2.15 -11.18 14.66
N ALA A 101 1.07 -10.94 13.91
CA ALA A 101 0.97 -9.80 13.00
C ALA A 101 1.15 -8.47 13.74
N ARG A 102 0.53 -8.33 14.92
CA ARG A 102 0.68 -7.14 15.77
C ARG A 102 2.11 -6.95 16.24
N LEU A 103 2.73 -8.00 16.76
CA LEU A 103 4.10 -7.94 17.26
C LEU A 103 5.07 -7.53 16.16
N ILE A 104 4.98 -8.18 14.99
CA ILE A 104 5.82 -7.86 13.84
C ILE A 104 5.59 -6.42 13.38
N ALA A 105 4.34 -5.96 13.30
CA ALA A 105 4.04 -4.59 12.91
C ALA A 105 4.65 -3.59 13.89
N LYS A 106 4.49 -3.81 15.19
CA LYS A 106 5.09 -2.97 16.24
C LYS A 106 6.61 -2.92 16.10
N GLN A 107 7.24 -4.08 15.93
CA GLN A 107 8.69 -4.21 15.79
C GLN A 107 9.21 -3.50 14.54
N LEU A 108 8.54 -3.66 13.40
CA LEU A 108 8.95 -3.01 12.15
C LEU A 108 8.72 -1.49 12.15
N VAL A 109 7.70 -1.01 12.86
CA VAL A 109 7.41 0.42 13.00
C VAL A 109 8.37 1.08 14.00
N HIS A 110 8.59 0.48 15.17
CA HIS A 110 9.26 1.13 16.30
C HIS A 110 10.70 0.66 16.53
N ASP A 111 11.01 -0.61 16.31
CA ASP A 111 12.32 -1.20 16.66
C ASP A 111 13.29 -1.23 15.47
N VAL A 112 12.79 -0.92 14.26
CA VAL A 112 13.64 -0.62 13.11
C VAL A 112 14.28 0.75 13.30
N ARG A 113 15.59 0.81 13.16
CA ARG A 113 16.40 2.04 13.19
C ARG A 113 16.22 2.82 11.89
N TRP A 114 15.02 3.34 11.71
CA TRP A 114 14.69 4.25 10.62
C TRP A 114 15.61 5.48 10.68
N PRO A 115 16.10 5.99 9.54
CA PRO A 115 16.70 7.33 9.51
C PRO A 115 15.64 8.37 9.90
N ASP A 116 16.04 9.63 10.08
CA ASP A 116 15.09 10.71 10.38
C ASP A 116 14.20 11.02 9.15
N LEU A 117 13.11 10.26 9.06
CA LEU A 117 12.16 10.25 7.95
C LEU A 117 11.21 11.45 8.02
N GLY A 118 10.95 12.08 6.88
CA GLY A 118 9.79 12.95 6.71
C GLY A 118 8.51 12.15 6.47
N TYR A 119 8.62 11.03 5.74
CA TYR A 119 7.49 10.19 5.35
C TYR A 119 7.80 8.70 5.53
N LEU A 120 6.82 7.94 5.98
CA LEU A 120 6.83 6.47 5.96
C LEU A 120 5.60 5.98 5.20
N VAL A 121 5.81 5.37 4.04
CA VAL A 121 4.75 4.71 3.27
C VAL A 121 4.60 3.29 3.77
N VAL A 122 3.38 2.87 4.09
CA VAL A 122 3.08 1.53 4.60
C VAL A 122 2.23 0.78 3.58
N ASP A 123 2.77 -0.28 3.01
CA ASP A 123 2.04 -1.21 2.16
C ASP A 123 1.31 -2.25 3.03
N LEU A 124 -0.01 -2.11 3.14
CA LEU A 124 -0.84 -3.01 3.97
C LEU A 124 -1.18 -4.30 3.22
N PRO A 125 -1.47 -5.42 3.90
CA PRO A 125 -2.04 -6.59 3.23
C PRO A 125 -3.39 -6.25 2.56
N PRO A 126 -3.81 -6.98 1.52
CA PRO A 126 -5.08 -6.74 0.85
C PRO A 126 -6.29 -7.11 1.73
N GLY A 127 -7.45 -6.52 1.42
CA GLY A 127 -8.74 -6.86 2.04
C GLY A 127 -9.21 -5.84 3.06
N THR A 128 -10.05 -6.30 3.99
CA THR A 128 -10.54 -5.58 5.18
C THR A 128 -10.63 -6.51 6.40
N SER A 129 -9.67 -7.42 6.54
CA SER A 129 -9.68 -8.46 7.58
C SER A 129 -9.42 -7.89 8.98
N ALA A 130 -9.70 -8.68 10.03
CA ALA A 130 -9.41 -8.28 11.42
C ALA A 130 -7.92 -7.98 11.64
N VAL A 131 -7.02 -8.71 10.97
CA VAL A 131 -5.57 -8.46 11.01
C VAL A 131 -5.26 -7.06 10.51
N GLN A 132 -5.84 -6.64 9.39
CA GLN A 132 -5.58 -5.31 8.84
C GLN A 132 -6.10 -4.18 9.73
N HIS A 133 -7.26 -4.37 10.39
CA HIS A 133 -7.75 -3.40 11.38
C HIS A 133 -6.76 -3.24 12.54
N LEU A 134 -6.20 -4.36 13.00
CA LEU A 134 -5.20 -4.38 14.06
C LEU A 134 -3.90 -3.68 13.61
N LEU A 135 -3.43 -3.91 12.38
CA LEU A 135 -2.24 -3.25 11.84
C LEU A 135 -2.44 -1.73 11.78
N VAL A 136 -3.56 -1.27 11.23
CA VAL A 136 -3.85 0.17 11.11
C VAL A 136 -3.91 0.85 12.48
N ARG A 137 -4.46 0.18 13.49
CA ARG A 137 -4.47 0.68 14.88
C ARG A 137 -3.07 0.76 15.48
N GLU A 138 -2.23 -0.24 15.25
CA GLU A 138 -0.87 -0.28 15.79
C GLU A 138 0.02 0.79 15.16
N ILE A 139 -0.13 1.05 13.86
CA ILE A 139 0.75 1.95 13.09
C ILE A 139 0.40 3.43 13.28
N GLN A 140 -0.83 3.75 13.70
CA GLN A 140 -1.32 5.12 13.92
C GLN A 140 -1.09 6.06 12.72
N CYS A 141 -1.65 5.70 11.57
CA CYS A 141 -1.44 6.41 10.30
C CYS A 141 -1.99 7.84 10.30
N ALA A 142 -1.23 8.79 9.74
CA ALA A 142 -1.68 10.17 9.52
C ALA A 142 -2.75 10.27 8.40
N GLY A 143 -2.72 9.32 7.48
CA GLY A 143 -3.75 9.18 6.45
C GLY A 143 -3.58 7.90 5.62
N ALA A 144 -4.54 7.64 4.76
CA ALA A 144 -4.56 6.45 3.90
C ALA A 144 -4.93 6.77 2.45
N ILE A 145 -4.34 6.03 1.51
CA ILE A 145 -4.69 5.98 0.10
C ILE A 145 -5.28 4.60 -0.20
N VAL A 146 -6.39 4.57 -0.95
CA VAL A 146 -7.04 3.31 -1.36
C VAL A 146 -6.82 3.06 -2.84
N VAL A 147 -6.28 1.89 -3.18
CA VAL A 147 -6.01 1.48 -4.56
C VAL A 147 -7.11 0.55 -5.06
N VAL A 148 -7.60 0.80 -6.28
CA VAL A 148 -8.62 0.00 -6.97
C VAL A 148 -8.26 -0.16 -8.46
N THR A 149 -8.91 -1.09 -9.15
CA THR A 149 -8.91 -1.17 -10.63
C THR A 149 -10.26 -0.69 -11.18
N PRO A 150 -10.38 -0.37 -12.49
CA PRO A 150 -11.62 0.11 -13.10
C PRO A 150 -12.81 -0.86 -13.02
N GLU A 151 -12.61 -2.12 -12.65
CA GLU A 151 -13.70 -3.08 -12.53
C GLU A 151 -14.66 -2.71 -11.38
N LEU A 152 -15.96 -2.95 -11.58
CA LEU A 152 -16.98 -2.57 -10.60
C LEU A 152 -16.76 -3.24 -9.23
N VAL A 153 -16.30 -4.49 -9.23
CA VAL A 153 -16.05 -5.27 -8.01
C VAL A 153 -14.93 -4.63 -7.17
N ALA A 154 -13.84 -4.17 -7.81
CA ALA A 154 -12.76 -3.47 -7.13
C ALA A 154 -13.24 -2.18 -6.46
N HIS A 155 -14.13 -1.43 -7.12
CA HIS A 155 -14.74 -0.23 -6.54
C HIS A 155 -15.61 -0.55 -5.33
N LEU A 156 -16.40 -1.62 -5.39
CA LEU A 156 -17.22 -2.08 -4.27
C LEU A 156 -16.36 -2.51 -3.07
N ASP A 157 -15.26 -3.21 -3.30
CA ASP A 157 -14.33 -3.60 -2.24
C ASP A 157 -13.49 -2.41 -1.73
N GLY A 158 -13.10 -1.49 -2.61
CA GLY A 158 -12.47 -0.23 -2.25
C GLY A 158 -13.34 0.61 -1.31
N ARG A 159 -14.67 0.61 -1.52
CA ARG A 159 -15.61 1.27 -0.60
C ARG A 159 -15.56 0.66 0.81
N LYS A 160 -15.44 -0.66 0.94
CA LYS A 160 -15.26 -1.32 2.25
C LYS A 160 -13.94 -0.91 2.90
N ALA A 161 -12.85 -0.84 2.13
CA ALA A 161 -11.56 -0.37 2.63
C ALA A 161 -11.63 1.08 3.13
N VAL A 162 -12.32 1.98 2.41
CA VAL A 162 -12.57 3.35 2.87
C VAL A 162 -13.36 3.36 4.19
N GLN A 163 -14.38 2.52 4.32
CA GLN A 163 -15.17 2.41 5.55
C GLN A 163 -14.33 1.90 6.73
N MET A 164 -13.46 0.92 6.50
CA MET A 164 -12.50 0.43 7.51
C MET A 164 -11.57 1.55 8.00
N PHE A 165 -10.95 2.33 7.12
CA PHE A 165 -10.10 3.43 7.56
C PHE A 165 -10.88 4.47 8.37
N ARG A 166 -12.10 4.82 7.94
CA ARG A 166 -12.95 5.77 8.66
C ARG A 166 -13.39 5.25 10.03
N SER A 167 -13.74 3.98 10.17
CA SER A 167 -14.12 3.39 11.47
C SER A 167 -12.94 3.35 12.45
N LEU A 168 -11.70 3.42 11.93
CA LEU A 168 -10.46 3.51 12.69
C LEU A 168 -9.96 4.95 12.87
N ASN A 169 -10.78 5.96 12.53
CA ASN A 169 -10.43 7.38 12.58
C ASN A 169 -9.21 7.78 11.72
N VAL A 170 -8.89 6.99 10.69
CA VAL A 170 -7.83 7.31 9.73
C VAL A 170 -8.43 8.12 8.58
N ARG A 171 -7.85 9.29 8.31
CA ARG A 171 -8.26 10.14 7.18
C ARG A 171 -7.89 9.48 5.86
N VAL A 172 -8.88 9.22 5.01
CA VAL A 172 -8.63 8.84 3.62
C VAL A 172 -8.25 10.08 2.82
N LEU A 173 -7.00 10.11 2.35
CA LEU A 173 -6.42 11.24 1.59
C LEU A 173 -6.89 11.25 0.14
N GLY A 174 -7.19 10.07 -0.43
CA GLY A 174 -7.65 9.91 -1.79
C GLY A 174 -7.72 8.45 -2.22
N GLY A 175 -8.11 8.23 -3.48
CA GLY A 175 -8.09 6.92 -4.12
C GLY A 175 -7.26 6.95 -5.40
N VAL A 176 -6.67 5.81 -5.76
CA VAL A 176 -5.93 5.61 -7.00
C VAL A 176 -6.61 4.50 -7.78
N GLU A 177 -7.11 4.83 -8.98
CA GLU A 177 -7.59 3.84 -9.94
C GLU A 177 -6.42 3.43 -10.84
N ASN A 178 -5.89 2.23 -10.62
CA ASN A 178 -4.74 1.69 -11.33
C ASN A 178 -5.20 0.86 -12.55
N MET A 179 -4.31 0.65 -13.52
CA MET A 179 -4.57 -0.17 -14.73
C MET A 179 -5.76 0.33 -15.56
N THR A 180 -5.95 1.65 -15.64
CA THR A 180 -7.03 2.30 -16.40
C THR A 180 -6.87 2.12 -17.90
N ALA A 181 -5.70 2.45 -18.43
CA ALA A 181 -5.31 2.22 -19.81
C ALA A 181 -3.79 2.15 -19.93
N SER A 182 -3.31 1.35 -20.88
CA SER A 182 -1.94 1.39 -21.36
C SER A 182 -1.92 1.91 -22.80
N PRO A 183 -0.88 2.65 -23.22
CA PRO A 183 -0.74 3.04 -24.61
C PRO A 183 -0.48 1.80 -25.47
N CYS A 184 -1.23 1.65 -26.56
CA CYS A 184 -0.96 0.64 -27.57
C CYS A 184 0.46 0.87 -28.14
N PRO A 185 1.35 -0.14 -28.11
CA PRO A 185 2.72 0.02 -28.60
C PRO A 185 2.79 0.28 -30.11
N HIS A 186 1.72 -0.02 -30.87
CA HIS A 186 1.66 0.20 -32.31
C HIS A 186 1.09 1.57 -32.71
N CYS A 187 0.08 2.08 -32.01
CA CYS A 187 -0.65 3.29 -32.42
C CYS A 187 -0.88 4.35 -31.34
N GLY A 188 -0.46 4.08 -30.09
CA GLY A 188 -0.64 5.01 -28.96
C GLY A 188 -2.07 5.14 -28.43
N ALA A 189 -3.07 4.50 -29.06
CA ALA A 189 -4.43 4.47 -28.56
C ALA A 189 -4.50 3.78 -27.18
N GLY A 190 -5.38 4.26 -26.29
CA GLY A 190 -5.55 3.68 -24.97
C GLY A 190 -6.18 2.28 -25.02
N LEU A 191 -5.45 1.27 -24.54
CA LEU A 191 -5.93 -0.08 -24.34
C LEU A 191 -6.30 -0.25 -22.87
N SER A 192 -7.59 -0.41 -22.59
CA SER A 192 -8.04 -0.81 -21.25
C SER A 192 -8.30 -2.31 -21.22
N PRO A 193 -7.75 -3.05 -20.24
CA PRO A 193 -8.09 -4.46 -20.05
C PRO A 193 -9.50 -4.64 -19.46
N PHE A 194 -10.13 -3.55 -18.98
CA PHE A 194 -11.44 -3.57 -18.34
C PHE A 194 -12.49 -2.90 -19.24
N LEU A 195 -13.70 -3.45 -19.22
CA LEU A 195 -14.83 -2.82 -19.86
C LEU A 195 -15.15 -1.47 -19.18
N PRO A 196 -15.54 -0.43 -19.93
CA PRO A 196 -15.93 0.83 -19.33
C PRO A 196 -17.06 0.61 -18.33
N LEU A 197 -16.92 1.14 -17.11
CA LEU A 197 -18.03 1.23 -16.19
C LEU A 197 -19.13 2.04 -16.87
N ARG A 198 -20.32 1.46 -17.04
CA ARG A 198 -21.49 2.20 -17.50
C ARG A 198 -21.73 3.32 -16.50
N ARG A 199 -21.34 4.55 -16.84
CA ARG A 199 -21.76 5.72 -16.07
C ARG A 199 -23.28 5.70 -16.08
N GLY A 200 -23.90 5.55 -14.91
CA GLY A 200 -25.35 5.70 -14.79
C GLY A 200 -25.73 7.01 -15.49
N SER A 201 -26.74 6.96 -16.34
CA SER A 201 -27.30 8.14 -16.98
C SER A 201 -27.57 9.18 -15.90
N SER A 202 -26.78 10.25 -15.87
CA SER A 202 -27.23 11.52 -15.31
C SER A 202 -28.62 11.76 -15.92
N PRO A 203 -29.67 12.04 -15.13
CA PRO A 203 -30.97 12.37 -15.70
C PRO A 203 -30.74 13.57 -16.60
N ARG A 204 -30.80 13.34 -17.92
CA ARG A 204 -30.74 14.42 -18.91
C ARG A 204 -31.78 15.44 -18.47
N SER A 205 -31.34 16.67 -18.29
CA SER A 205 -32.23 17.82 -18.15
C SER A 205 -33.27 17.73 -19.27
N THR A 206 -34.54 17.76 -18.87
CA THR A 206 -35.67 17.91 -19.78
C THR A 206 -35.40 19.10 -20.71
N PRO A 207 -35.62 19.00 -22.04
CA PRO A 207 -35.55 20.16 -22.90
C PRO A 207 -36.63 21.13 -22.44
N ARG A 208 -36.25 22.36 -22.08
CA ARG A 208 -37.21 23.46 -21.97
C ARG A 208 -37.87 23.60 -23.34
N GLU A 209 -39.16 23.27 -23.41
CA GLU A 209 -40.01 23.71 -24.51
C GLU A 209 -39.89 25.23 -24.62
N ARG A 210 -39.45 25.69 -25.79
CA ARG A 210 -39.61 27.09 -26.17
C ARG A 210 -41.10 27.28 -26.44
N ALA A 211 -41.78 27.93 -25.51
CA ALA A 211 -43.06 28.56 -25.81
C ALA A 211 -42.78 29.73 -26.76
N SER A 212 -43.14 29.54 -28.02
CA SER A 212 -43.30 30.61 -29.01
C SER A 212 -44.76 30.64 -29.42
N SER A 213 -45.51 31.61 -28.88
CA SER A 213 -46.61 32.39 -29.48
C SER A 213 -47.39 33.07 -28.35
#